data_AF-A0A7C3BJC2-F1
#
_entry.id   AF-A0A7C3BJC2-F1
#
_cell.length_a   1.000
_cell.length_b   1.000
_cell.length_c   1.000
_cell.angle_alpha   90.00
_cell.angle_beta   90.00
_cell.angle_gamma   90.00
#
_symmetry.space_group_name_H-M   'P 1'
#
loop_
_entity.id
_entity.type
_entity.pdbx_description
1 polymer ?
#
loop_
_entity_poly.entity_id
_entity_poly.type
_entity_poly.pdbx_seq_one_letter_code
_entity_poly.pdbx_strand_id
1 'polypeptide(L)'
;RIEELRRLWPIIGLLGASLPNQIVPGLLDVWRAVLVCEENREAVRETLGYVPEELLLPAERWVCDYQYTRGDAAKMGVARPEKRDKSKEQAQLMIFSGQAIQRGALWAHGFVLRHPTSLYLGCLLWSLRLWQSAGGTIGSQAARGHGQLRLYVLDGDLAQEELCQQYVEHCRSVKEEAVAWLSRNVK
;
A
#
# COMPACT_ATOMS: atom_id res chain seq x y z
N ARG A 1 -14.90 3.33 24.98
CA ARG A 1 -15.08 3.68 23.55
C ARG A 1 -13.83 3.37 22.73
N ILE A 2 -12.67 3.99 22.98
CA ILE A 2 -11.44 3.71 22.19
C ILE A 2 -10.90 2.30 22.42
N GLU A 3 -10.82 1.85 23.67
CA GLU A 3 -10.35 0.48 23.97
C GLU A 3 -11.28 -0.58 23.38
N GLU A 4 -12.59 -0.32 23.39
CA GLU A 4 -13.58 -1.17 22.73
C GLU A 4 -13.39 -1.16 21.21
N LEU A 5 -13.15 0.01 20.61
CA LEU A 5 -12.84 0.15 19.18
C LEU A 5 -11.56 -0.62 18.80
N ARG A 6 -10.50 -0.54 19.61
CA ARG A 6 -9.25 -1.29 19.39
C ARG A 6 -9.44 -2.80 19.51
N ARG A 7 -10.26 -3.26 20.45
CA ARG A 7 -10.59 -4.69 20.60
C ARG A 7 -11.40 -5.21 19.42
N LEU A 8 -12.44 -4.48 19.01
CA LEU A 8 -13.33 -4.89 17.92
C LEU A 8 -12.64 -4.77 16.54
N TRP A 9 -11.78 -3.77 16.36
CA TRP A 9 -11.02 -3.52 15.13
C TRP A 9 -9.53 -3.36 15.45
N PRO A 10 -8.76 -4.45 15.59
CA PRO A 10 -7.33 -4.38 15.88
C PRO A 10 -6.54 -3.53 14.87
N ILE A 11 -7.01 -3.42 13.63
CA ILE A 11 -6.40 -2.54 12.62
C ILE A 11 -6.34 -1.07 13.05
N ILE A 12 -7.32 -0.59 13.82
CA ILE A 12 -7.33 0.78 14.38
C ILE A 12 -6.30 0.90 15.50
N GLY A 13 -6.12 -0.15 16.31
CA GLY A 13 -5.05 -0.19 17.30
C GLY A 13 -3.67 -0.21 16.65
N LEU A 14 -3.53 -0.94 15.54
CA LEU A 14 -2.28 -1.07 14.79
C LEU A 14 -1.89 0.25 14.11
N LEU A 15 -2.76 0.80 13.26
CA LEU A 15 -2.48 1.97 12.41
C LEU A 15 -2.79 3.31 13.08
N GLY A 16 -3.63 3.29 14.11
CA GLY A 16 -4.24 4.50 14.63
C GLY A 16 -5.43 4.97 13.80
N ALA A 17 -6.00 6.10 14.18
CA ALA A 17 -7.09 6.74 13.46
C ALA A 17 -7.12 8.25 13.71
N SER A 18 -7.67 9.00 12.75
CA SER A 18 -8.02 10.40 12.92
C SER A 18 -9.54 10.52 12.97
N LEU A 19 -10.07 10.87 14.14
CA LEU A 19 -11.49 11.12 14.38
C LEU A 19 -11.73 12.64 14.51
N PRO A 20 -12.98 13.12 14.36
CA PRO A 20 -13.29 14.52 14.61
C PRO A 20 -12.79 14.94 16.01
N ASN A 21 -11.89 15.91 16.05
CA ASN A 21 -11.26 16.45 17.26
C ASN A 21 -10.42 15.46 18.09
N GLN A 22 -10.03 14.32 17.53
CA GLN A 22 -9.21 13.34 18.27
C GLN A 22 -8.28 12.54 17.37
N ILE A 23 -7.02 12.41 17.79
CA ILE A 23 -6.05 11.49 17.18
C ILE A 23 -5.93 10.26 18.09
N VAL A 24 -6.18 9.09 17.52
CA VAL A 24 -5.94 7.80 18.17
C VAL A 24 -4.57 7.30 17.70
N PRO A 25 -3.56 7.23 18.58
CA PRO A 25 -2.25 6.75 18.19
C PRO A 25 -2.29 5.25 17.86
N GLY A 26 -1.62 4.87 16.78
CA GLY A 26 -1.36 3.48 16.40
C GLY A 26 -0.14 2.91 17.13
N LEU A 27 0.06 1.60 17.00
CA LEU A 27 1.20 0.88 17.55
C LEU A 27 2.32 0.61 16.53
N LEU A 28 2.04 0.84 15.25
CA LEU A 28 2.94 0.58 14.13
C LEU A 28 3.73 1.84 13.75
N ASP A 29 5.05 1.73 13.84
CA ASP A 29 5.97 2.65 13.19
C ASP A 29 6.38 2.06 11.83
N VAL A 30 6.26 2.85 10.76
CA VAL A 30 6.52 2.42 9.39
C VAL A 30 7.76 3.15 8.88
N TRP A 31 8.74 2.40 8.39
CA TRP A 31 9.96 2.99 7.86
C TRP A 31 9.72 3.61 6.49
N ARG A 32 10.56 4.57 6.09
CA ARG A 32 10.59 4.97 4.68
C ARG A 32 11.14 3.80 3.86
N ALA A 33 10.46 3.42 2.78
CA ALA A 33 11.01 2.45 1.84
C ALA A 33 12.26 3.04 1.16
N VAL A 34 13.31 2.23 1.05
CA VAL A 34 14.60 2.62 0.48
C VAL A 34 14.89 1.74 -0.73
N LEU A 35 15.14 2.35 -1.89
CA LEU A 35 15.56 1.64 -3.11
C LEU A 35 16.88 0.93 -2.83
N VAL A 36 16.98 -0.36 -3.13
CA VAL A 36 18.22 -1.11 -2.99
C VAL A 36 19.12 -0.80 -4.18
N CYS A 37 20.19 -0.02 -3.96
CA CYS A 37 21.08 0.47 -5.01
C CYS A 37 22.54 0.54 -4.54
N GLU A 38 23.46 0.92 -5.43
CA GLU A 38 24.89 0.99 -5.11
C GLU A 38 25.18 2.00 -3.98
N GLU A 39 24.48 3.14 -3.99
CA GLU A 39 24.73 4.28 -3.10
C GLU A 39 24.41 3.99 -1.64
N ASN A 40 23.58 2.98 -1.35
CA ASN A 40 23.20 2.62 0.01
C ASN A 40 23.52 1.16 0.37
N ARG A 41 24.44 0.55 -0.37
CA ARG A 41 24.89 -0.84 -0.20
C ARG A 41 25.14 -1.20 1.26
N GLU A 42 25.90 -0.37 1.98
CA GLU A 42 26.27 -0.65 3.38
C GLU A 42 25.05 -0.68 4.31
N ALA A 43 24.19 0.34 4.22
CA ALA A 43 22.98 0.43 5.03
C ALA A 43 22.00 -0.71 4.74
N VAL A 44 21.83 -1.07 3.46
CA VAL A 44 20.97 -2.19 3.07
C VAL A 44 21.56 -3.51 3.55
N ARG A 45 22.89 -3.70 3.48
CA ARG A 45 23.56 -4.90 3.99
C ARG A 45 23.39 -5.06 5.48
N GLU A 46 23.51 -3.99 6.26
CA GLU A 46 23.27 -4.02 7.70
C GLU A 46 21.81 -4.39 8.02
N THR A 47 20.86 -3.88 7.24
CA THR A 47 19.43 -4.11 7.46
C THR A 47 18.96 -5.50 7.03
N LEU A 48 19.37 -5.96 5.85
CA LEU A 48 18.87 -7.20 5.24
C LEU A 48 19.77 -8.42 5.54
N GLY A 49 20.98 -8.21 6.07
CA GLY A 49 22.00 -9.25 6.28
C GLY A 49 22.65 -9.78 5.00
N TYR A 50 21.99 -9.62 3.85
CA TYR A 50 22.50 -10.02 2.54
C TYR A 50 22.07 -9.06 1.44
N VAL A 51 22.98 -8.75 0.51
CA VAL A 51 22.70 -7.98 -0.70
C VAL A 51 23.43 -8.62 -1.87
N PRO A 52 22.74 -9.00 -2.96
CA PRO A 52 23.38 -9.56 -4.14
C PRO A 52 24.20 -8.47 -4.84
N GLU A 53 25.52 -8.49 -4.64
CA GLU A 53 26.42 -7.42 -5.11
C GLU A 53 26.39 -7.23 -6.63
N GLU A 54 26.18 -8.32 -7.37
CA GLU A 54 26.14 -8.34 -8.84
C GLU A 54 24.89 -7.66 -9.43
N LEU A 55 23.88 -7.38 -8.60
CA LEU A 55 22.59 -6.82 -9.01
C LEU A 55 22.36 -5.38 -8.54
N LEU A 56 23.32 -4.80 -7.82
CA LEU A 56 23.24 -3.40 -7.42
C LEU A 56 23.58 -2.52 -8.62
N LEU A 57 22.62 -1.67 -9.00
CA LEU A 57 22.80 -0.62 -9.99
C LEU A 57 22.71 0.75 -9.30
N PRO A 58 23.33 1.80 -9.87
CA PRO A 58 23.11 3.17 -9.42
C PRO A 58 21.61 3.54 -9.43
N ALA A 59 21.18 4.37 -8.48
CA ALA A 59 19.78 4.77 -8.34
C ALA A 59 19.21 5.37 -9.64
N GLU A 60 20.01 6.14 -10.36
CA GLU A 60 19.63 6.78 -11.63
C GLU A 60 19.23 5.77 -12.71
N ARG A 61 19.85 4.58 -12.74
CA ARG A 61 19.49 3.53 -13.71
C ARG A 61 18.10 2.96 -13.49
N TRP A 62 17.56 3.08 -12.29
CA TRP A 62 16.22 2.63 -11.97
C TRP A 62 15.15 3.66 -12.35
N VAL A 63 15.51 4.88 -12.75
CA VAL A 63 14.54 5.88 -13.19
C VAL A 63 14.28 5.70 -14.69
N CYS A 64 13.01 5.72 -15.10
CA CYS A 64 12.62 5.80 -16.50
C CYS A 64 11.58 6.89 -16.71
N ASP A 65 11.66 7.52 -17.89
CA ASP A 65 10.60 8.40 -18.36
C ASP A 65 9.48 7.56 -18.98
N TYR A 66 8.24 8.00 -18.79
CA TYR A 66 7.09 7.48 -19.49
C TYR A 66 6.28 8.62 -20.08
N GLN A 67 5.56 8.33 -21.17
CA GLN A 67 4.68 9.28 -21.82
C GLN A 67 3.40 8.58 -22.28
N TYR A 68 2.27 9.18 -21.93
CA TYR A 68 0.94 8.78 -22.39
C TYR A 68 0.31 9.91 -23.18
N THR A 69 -0.44 9.55 -24.22
CA THR A 69 -1.37 10.46 -24.88
C THR A 69 -2.77 10.15 -24.37
N ARG A 70 -3.45 11.11 -23.73
CA ARG A 70 -4.88 10.95 -23.43
C ARG A 70 -5.66 11.07 -24.74
N GLY A 71 -6.37 10.01 -25.13
CA GLY A 71 -7.31 10.06 -26.26
C GLY A 71 -8.48 10.99 -25.96
N ASP A 72 -9.04 11.60 -27.00
CA ASP A 72 -10.21 12.48 -26.92
C ASP A 72 -11.34 11.90 -26.05
N ALA A 73 -11.93 12.75 -25.21
CA ALA A 73 -13.12 12.43 -24.42
C ALA A 73 -14.28 11.89 -25.28
N ALA A 74 -14.33 12.27 -26.57
CA ALA A 74 -15.29 11.76 -27.55
C ALA A 74 -15.16 10.25 -27.84
N LYS A 75 -13.97 9.66 -27.72
CA LYS A 75 -13.76 8.20 -27.90
C LYS A 75 -14.01 7.39 -26.64
N MET A 76 -14.02 8.04 -25.47
CA MET A 76 -14.20 7.39 -24.16
C MET A 76 -15.68 7.30 -23.72
N GLY A 77 -16.63 7.72 -24.57
CA GLY A 77 -18.08 7.57 -24.32
C GLY A 77 -18.66 8.47 -23.23
N VAL A 78 -17.90 9.42 -22.69
CA VAL A 78 -18.32 10.29 -21.57
C VAL A 78 -18.95 11.60 -22.05
N ALA A 79 -18.82 11.95 -23.33
CA ALA A 79 -19.39 13.17 -23.87
C ALA A 79 -20.91 13.00 -24.08
N ARG A 80 -21.73 13.70 -23.27
CA ARG A 80 -23.14 13.94 -23.62
C ARG A 80 -23.19 14.66 -24.97
N PRO A 81 -24.09 14.26 -25.89
CA PRO A 81 -24.15 14.82 -27.23
C PRO A 81 -24.83 16.19 -27.19
N GLU A 82 -24.13 17.21 -26.71
CA GLU A 82 -24.56 18.60 -26.91
C GLU A 82 -23.86 19.17 -28.15
N LYS A 83 -24.65 19.33 -29.21
CA LYS A 83 -24.46 20.13 -30.43
C LYS A 83 -23.03 20.15 -31.01
N ARG A 84 -22.80 19.25 -31.97
CA ARG A 84 -21.64 19.29 -32.90
C ARG A 84 -21.66 20.55 -33.76
N ASP A 85 -20.91 21.57 -33.36
CA ASP A 85 -20.40 22.55 -34.31
C ASP A 85 -19.27 21.93 -35.15
N LYS A 86 -19.34 22.13 -36.46
CA LYS A 86 -18.45 21.54 -37.47
C LYS A 86 -17.16 22.36 -37.67
N SER A 87 -16.46 22.74 -36.60
CA SER A 87 -15.05 23.11 -36.72
C SER A 87 -14.21 21.85 -36.50
N LYS A 88 -13.34 21.54 -37.46
CA LYS A 88 -12.30 20.51 -37.29
C LYS A 88 -11.26 21.04 -36.30
N GLU A 89 -11.61 21.10 -35.02
CA GLU A 89 -10.62 21.28 -33.96
C GLU A 89 -9.74 20.04 -33.97
N GLN A 90 -8.47 20.24 -34.34
CA GLN A 90 -7.43 19.26 -34.08
C GLN A 90 -7.53 18.88 -32.62
N ALA A 91 -7.96 17.64 -32.37
CA ALA A 91 -7.88 17.00 -31.07
C ALA A 91 -6.48 17.22 -30.49
N GLN A 92 -6.35 18.20 -29.60
CA GLN A 92 -5.11 18.44 -28.88
C GLN A 92 -4.98 17.29 -27.90
N LEU A 93 -4.34 16.20 -28.36
CA LEU A 93 -3.96 15.10 -27.50
C LEU A 93 -3.08 15.69 -26.40
N MET A 94 -3.62 15.70 -25.17
CA MET A 94 -2.85 16.13 -24.02
C MET A 94 -1.80 15.06 -23.73
N ILE A 95 -0.54 15.46 -23.86
CA ILE A 95 0.62 14.64 -23.51
C ILE A 95 0.78 14.69 -22.00
N PHE A 96 0.83 13.52 -21.37
CA PHE A 96 1.18 13.36 -19.97
C PHE A 96 2.49 12.60 -19.90
N SER A 97 3.53 13.22 -19.36
CA SER A 97 4.84 12.60 -19.15
C SER A 97 5.25 12.67 -17.68
N GLY A 98 6.12 11.78 -17.26
CA GLY A 98 6.66 11.77 -15.91
C GLY A 98 7.76 10.72 -15.75
N GLN A 99 8.25 10.60 -14.52
CA GLN A 99 9.26 9.61 -14.15
C GLN A 99 8.64 8.50 -13.32
N ALA A 100 9.12 7.28 -13.55
CA ALA A 100 8.78 6.10 -12.79
C ALA A 100 10.04 5.32 -12.44
N ILE A 101 9.89 4.40 -11.49
CA ILE A 101 10.93 3.44 -11.17
C ILE A 101 10.69 2.19 -12.03
N GLN A 102 11.74 1.74 -12.70
CA GLN A 102 11.74 0.60 -13.60
C GLN A 102 11.40 -0.70 -12.85
N ARG A 103 10.77 -1.62 -13.58
CA ARG A 103 10.47 -2.97 -13.07
C ARG A 103 11.78 -3.69 -12.75
N GLY A 104 11.77 -4.43 -11.63
CA GLY A 104 12.94 -5.16 -11.15
C GLY A 104 13.69 -4.42 -10.04
N ALA A 105 13.40 -3.13 -9.84
CA ALA A 105 13.87 -2.40 -8.67
C ALA A 105 13.37 -3.07 -7.38
N LEU A 106 14.28 -3.22 -6.42
CA LEU A 106 14.01 -3.78 -5.10
C LEU A 106 13.95 -2.66 -4.07
N TRP A 107 13.05 -2.79 -3.10
CA TRP A 107 12.89 -1.81 -2.01
C TRP A 107 13.00 -2.52 -0.67
N ALA A 108 13.85 -2.00 0.22
CA ALA A 108 13.87 -2.37 1.62
C ALA A 108 12.85 -1.53 2.37
N HIS A 109 11.99 -2.18 3.15
CA HIS A 109 10.94 -1.53 3.94
C HIS A 109 10.77 -2.27 5.26
N GLY A 110 10.46 -1.53 6.33
CA GLY A 110 10.44 -2.04 7.68
C GLY A 110 9.22 -1.58 8.46
N PHE A 111 8.83 -2.41 9.42
CA PHE A 111 7.71 -2.20 10.32
C PHE A 111 8.20 -2.46 11.75
N VAL A 112 7.93 -1.54 12.68
CA VAL A 112 8.26 -1.69 14.09
C VAL A 112 6.98 -1.60 14.90
N LEU A 113 6.68 -2.64 15.69
CA LEU A 113 5.55 -2.64 16.61
C LEU A 113 6.05 -2.28 18.00
N ARG A 114 5.53 -1.19 18.58
CA ARG A 114 5.96 -0.71 19.91
C ARG A 114 5.55 -1.65 21.05
N HIS A 115 4.40 -2.32 20.91
CA HIS A 115 3.87 -3.28 21.88
C HIS A 115 3.36 -4.52 21.11
N PRO A 116 4.26 -5.43 20.71
CA PRO A 116 3.88 -6.55 19.86
C PRO A 116 2.99 -7.52 20.66
N THR A 117 1.83 -7.82 20.10
CA THR A 117 1.02 -8.98 20.48
C THR A 117 0.80 -9.82 19.24
N SER A 118 0.56 -11.12 19.41
CA SER A 118 0.27 -12.02 18.29
C SER A 118 -0.90 -11.53 17.45
N LEU A 119 -1.89 -10.91 18.09
CA LEU A 119 -3.05 -10.32 17.42
C LEU A 119 -2.66 -9.16 16.50
N TYR A 120 -1.84 -8.21 16.96
CA TYR A 120 -1.42 -7.06 16.13
C TYR A 120 -0.43 -7.47 15.04
N LEU A 121 0.46 -8.42 15.32
CA LEU A 121 1.36 -8.96 14.31
C LEU A 121 0.59 -9.73 13.23
N GLY A 122 -0.36 -10.58 13.63
CA GLY A 122 -1.29 -11.25 12.72
C GLY A 122 -2.13 -10.27 11.90
N CYS A 123 -2.60 -9.19 12.51
CA CYS A 123 -3.32 -8.11 11.82
C CYS A 123 -2.46 -7.44 10.74
N LEU A 124 -1.18 -7.13 11.03
CA LEU A 124 -0.25 -6.58 10.05
C LEU A 124 0.00 -7.55 8.89
N LEU A 125 0.38 -8.78 9.20
CA LEU A 125 0.68 -9.81 8.19
C LEU A 125 -0.52 -10.11 7.30
N TRP A 126 -1.71 -10.22 7.90
CA TRP A 126 -2.96 -10.41 7.15
C TRP A 126 -3.26 -9.22 6.24
N SER A 127 -3.05 -7.99 6.72
CA SER A 127 -3.26 -6.78 5.91
C SER A 127 -2.31 -6.72 4.71
N LEU A 128 -1.05 -7.09 4.90
CA LEU A 128 -0.05 -7.19 3.82
C LEU A 128 -0.43 -8.26 2.80
N ARG A 129 -0.91 -9.43 3.26
CA ARG A 129 -1.40 -10.51 2.39
C ARG A 129 -2.61 -10.07 1.57
N LEU A 130 -3.57 -9.40 2.21
CA LEU A 130 -4.74 -8.84 1.52
C LEU A 130 -4.31 -7.82 0.45
N TRP A 131 -3.45 -6.86 0.79
CA TRP A 131 -2.92 -5.89 -0.16
C TRP A 131 -2.22 -6.56 -1.36
N GLN A 132 -1.38 -7.57 -1.12
CA GLN A 132 -0.72 -8.31 -2.19
C GLN A 132 -1.73 -9.06 -3.07
N SER A 133 -2.74 -9.69 -2.48
CA SER A 133 -3.81 -10.41 -3.19
C SER A 133 -4.70 -9.47 -4.03
N ALA A 134 -4.84 -8.21 -3.60
CA ALA A 134 -5.53 -7.16 -4.33
C ALA A 134 -4.70 -6.53 -5.46
N GLY A 135 -3.50 -7.06 -5.74
CA GLY A 135 -2.62 -6.61 -6.83
C GLY A 135 -1.36 -5.87 -6.37
N GLY A 136 -1.19 -5.64 -5.06
CA GLY A 136 0.04 -5.09 -4.51
C GLY A 136 0.40 -3.71 -5.07
N THR A 137 -0.58 -2.83 -5.26
CA THR A 137 -0.36 -1.54 -5.92
C THR A 137 -0.13 -0.40 -4.95
N ILE A 138 0.77 0.53 -5.29
CA ILE A 138 0.94 1.84 -4.65
C ILE A 138 0.77 2.98 -5.67
N GLY A 139 0.32 4.15 -5.20
CA GLY A 139 0.17 5.35 -6.04
C GLY A 139 -1.11 5.41 -6.86
N SER A 140 -1.26 6.48 -7.65
CA SER A 140 -2.54 6.89 -8.27
C SER A 140 -2.78 6.37 -9.69
N GLN A 141 -1.86 5.59 -10.27
CA GLN A 141 -1.91 5.15 -11.67
C GLN A 141 -2.02 3.63 -11.84
N ALA A 142 -2.54 2.93 -10.84
CA ALA A 142 -2.75 1.48 -10.86
C ALA A 142 -3.59 1.00 -12.05
N ALA A 143 -4.62 1.76 -12.45
CA ALA A 143 -5.46 1.45 -13.61
C ALA A 143 -4.70 1.42 -14.96
N ARG A 144 -3.51 2.05 -15.01
CA ARG A 144 -2.59 2.02 -16.17
C ARG A 144 -1.45 1.02 -15.99
N GLY A 145 -1.48 0.21 -14.92
CA GLY A 145 -0.46 -0.79 -14.61
C GLY A 145 0.74 -0.28 -13.82
N HIS A 146 0.73 0.98 -13.33
CA HIS A 146 1.83 1.49 -12.51
C HIS A 146 1.75 1.05 -11.07
N GLY A 147 2.91 1.10 -10.40
CA GLY A 147 3.01 0.97 -8.96
C GLY A 147 2.73 -0.45 -8.45
N GLN A 148 2.73 -1.44 -9.33
CA GLN A 148 2.62 -2.84 -8.96
C GLN A 148 3.91 -3.31 -8.28
N LEU A 149 3.75 -3.84 -7.08
CA LEU A 149 4.84 -4.36 -6.27
C LEU A 149 4.57 -5.82 -5.91
N ARG A 150 5.68 -6.54 -5.68
CA ARG A 150 5.67 -7.85 -5.06
C ARG A 150 6.35 -7.75 -3.71
N LEU A 151 5.62 -8.15 -2.68
CA LEU A 151 6.08 -8.19 -1.31
C LEU A 151 6.72 -9.54 -1.00
N TYR A 152 7.84 -9.47 -0.29
CA TYR A 152 8.44 -10.59 0.41
C TYR A 152 8.64 -10.18 1.85
N VAL A 153 8.10 -10.96 2.78
CA VAL A 153 8.37 -10.80 4.21
C VAL A 153 9.62 -11.60 4.50
N LEU A 154 10.69 -10.92 4.93
CA LEU A 154 11.90 -11.57 5.37
C LEU A 154 11.63 -12.16 6.75
N ASP A 155 11.66 -13.49 6.82
CA ASP A 155 11.26 -14.22 8.01
C ASP A 155 12.48 -14.70 8.79
N GLY A 156 12.47 -14.47 10.09
CA GLY A 156 13.49 -14.91 11.04
C GLY A 156 12.95 -15.91 12.04
N ASP A 157 11.99 -16.76 11.64
CA ASP A 157 11.29 -17.80 12.42
C ASP A 157 9.86 -17.44 12.91
N LEU A 158 9.17 -16.49 12.29
CA LEU A 158 7.78 -16.18 12.64
C LEU A 158 6.82 -17.25 12.08
N ALA A 159 5.94 -17.76 12.92
CA ALA A 159 4.81 -18.59 12.50
C ALA A 159 3.73 -17.74 11.81
N GLN A 160 4.04 -17.18 10.63
CA GLN A 160 3.19 -16.20 9.94
C GLN A 160 1.75 -16.69 9.73
N GLU A 161 1.59 -17.97 9.37
CA GLU A 161 0.27 -18.55 9.12
C GLU A 161 -0.56 -18.65 10.40
N GLU A 162 0.06 -19.08 11.50
CA GLU A 162 -0.59 -19.16 12.81
C GLU A 162 -1.02 -17.76 13.29
N LEU A 163 -0.16 -16.77 13.15
CA LEU A 163 -0.45 -15.38 13.51
C LEU A 163 -1.62 -14.82 12.69
N CYS A 164 -1.61 -15.06 11.38
CA CYS A 164 -2.72 -14.69 10.49
C CYS A 164 -4.03 -15.37 10.94
N GLN A 165 -3.98 -16.66 11.27
CA GLN A 165 -5.14 -17.42 11.69
C GLN A 165 -5.70 -16.90 13.02
N GLN A 166 -4.85 -16.63 14.02
CA GLN A 166 -5.26 -16.03 15.29
C GLN A 166 -6.00 -14.70 15.08
N TYR A 167 -5.52 -13.85 14.16
CA TYR A 167 -6.21 -12.61 13.81
C TYR A 167 -7.58 -12.85 13.16
N VAL A 168 -7.66 -13.76 12.19
CA VAL A 168 -8.92 -14.10 11.51
C VAL A 168 -9.95 -14.69 12.50
N GLU A 169 -9.52 -15.55 13.41
CA GLU A 169 -10.36 -16.12 14.45
C GLU A 169 -10.87 -15.06 15.42
N HIS A 170 -10.02 -14.12 15.83
CA HIS A 170 -10.44 -12.97 16.62
C HIS A 170 -11.50 -12.14 15.90
N CYS A 171 -11.29 -11.80 14.62
CA CYS A 171 -12.27 -11.05 13.84
C CYS A 171 -13.62 -11.79 13.73
N ARG A 172 -13.61 -13.12 13.64
CA ARG A 172 -14.82 -13.94 13.62
C ARG A 172 -15.52 -13.94 14.98
N SER A 173 -14.77 -14.06 16.08
CA SER A 173 -15.34 -14.15 17.43
C SER A 173 -16.01 -12.85 17.87
N VAL A 174 -15.51 -11.69 17.44
CA VAL A 174 -16.07 -10.38 17.78
C VAL A 174 -17.04 -9.82 16.75
N LYS A 175 -17.34 -10.55 15.66
CA LYS A 175 -18.11 -10.05 14.51
C LYS A 175 -19.47 -9.48 14.90
N GLU A 176 -20.30 -10.24 15.61
CA GLU A 176 -21.67 -9.83 15.94
C GLU A 176 -21.67 -8.61 16.88
N GLU A 177 -20.71 -8.58 17.81
CA GLU A 177 -20.52 -7.45 18.70
C GLU A 177 -20.08 -6.19 17.94
N ALA A 178 -19.16 -6.33 16.98
CA ALA A 178 -18.70 -5.24 16.12
C ALA A 178 -19.84 -4.67 15.27
N VAL A 179 -20.70 -5.53 14.69
CA VAL A 179 -21.90 -5.10 13.96
C VAL A 179 -22.86 -4.33 14.87
N ALA A 180 -23.17 -4.89 16.05
CA ALA A 180 -24.05 -4.23 17.01
C ALA A 180 -23.46 -2.89 17.50
N TRP A 181 -22.14 -2.79 17.62
CA TRP A 181 -21.46 -1.54 17.95
C TRP A 181 -21.65 -0.49 16.85
N LEU A 182 -21.47 -0.85 15.57
CA LEU A 182 -21.69 0.06 14.44
C LEU A 182 -23.13 0.57 14.38
N SER A 183 -24.13 -0.31 14.51
CA SER A 183 -25.54 0.08 14.49
C SER A 183 -25.94 1.05 15.61
N ARG A 184 -25.22 1.02 16.74
CA ARG A 184 -25.47 1.93 17.88
C ARG A 184 -24.77 3.29 17.73
N ASN A 185 -23.64 3.34 17.03
CA ASN A 185 -22.72 4.49 17.06
C ASN A 185 -22.54 5.21 15.72
N VAL A 186 -22.93 4.59 14.60
CA VAL A 186 -22.88 5.18 13.26
C VAL A 186 -24.33 5.44 12.82
N LYS A 187 -24.72 6.71 12.81
CA LYS A 187 -25.99 7.21 12.26
C LYS A 187 -25.75 7.95 10.96
#